data_AF-A0A6V7P8Y5-F1
#
_entry.id   AF-A0A6V7P8Y5-F1
#
_cell.length_a   1.000
_cell.length_b   1.000
_cell.length_c   1.000
_cell.angle_alpha   90.00
_cell.angle_beta   90.00
_cell.angle_gamma   90.00
#
_symmetry.space_group_name_H-M   'P 1'
#
loop_
_entity.id
_entity.type
_entity.pdbx_description
1 polymer ?
#
loop_
_entity_poly.entity_id
_entity_poly.type
_entity_poly.pdbx_seq_one_letter_code
_entity_poly.pdbx_strand_id
1 'polypeptide(L)'
;MCVLCADKLETVDHLLVECVVTKYLFIPLLDDPHVSTSFEDVISVWEELAEKRSLGDSTKALTFVAATWWSIWRARNNIIFRNLPMNAISTAHGIRVLALEWTDFCQTG
;
A
#
# COMPACT_ATOMS: atom_id res chain seq x y z
N MET A 1 3.97 -12.12 -15.89
CA MET A 1 4.23 -12.52 -14.50
C MET A 1 4.53 -11.27 -13.69
N CYS A 2 4.10 -11.19 -12.42
CA CYS A 2 4.32 -10.04 -11.54
C CYS A 2 5.81 -9.83 -11.33
N VAL A 3 6.27 -8.60 -11.59
CA VAL A 3 7.70 -8.30 -11.53
C VAL A 3 8.25 -8.29 -10.10
N LEU A 4 7.37 -8.15 -9.10
CA LEU A 4 7.78 -8.09 -7.68
C LEU A 4 7.91 -9.48 -7.04
N CYS A 5 6.97 -10.39 -7.29
CA CYS A 5 6.94 -11.71 -6.67
C CYS A 5 7.38 -12.86 -7.59
N ALA A 6 7.40 -12.64 -8.90
CA ALA A 6 7.71 -13.65 -9.91
C ALA A 6 6.88 -14.94 -9.78
N ASP A 7 5.64 -14.86 -9.28
CA ASP A 7 4.78 -16.02 -8.99
C ASP A 7 3.47 -16.02 -9.81
N LYS A 8 2.68 -14.94 -9.72
CA LYS A 8 1.36 -14.85 -10.39
C LYS A 8 1.36 -13.95 -11.62
N LEU A 9 0.26 -13.94 -12.36
CA LEU A 9 -0.01 -12.93 -13.39
C LEU A 9 -0.08 -11.54 -12.74
N GLU A 10 0.51 -10.53 -13.38
CA GLU A 10 0.39 -9.16 -12.89
C GLU A 10 -0.98 -8.61 -13.28
N THR A 11 -1.79 -8.29 -12.27
CA THR A 11 -3.03 -7.50 -12.37
C THR A 11 -2.93 -6.34 -11.37
N VAL A 12 -3.85 -5.37 -11.44
CA VAL A 12 -3.91 -4.28 -10.46
C VAL A 12 -4.11 -4.84 -9.04
N ASP A 13 -5.08 -5.72 -8.86
CA ASP A 13 -5.39 -6.33 -7.56
C ASP A 13 -4.25 -7.22 -7.07
N HIS A 14 -3.64 -7.99 -7.96
CA HIS A 14 -2.46 -8.77 -7.59
C HIS A 14 -1.33 -7.85 -7.12
N LEU A 15 -0.99 -6.81 -7.91
CA LEU A 15 0.12 -5.92 -7.61
C LEU A 15 -0.11 -5.13 -6.31
N LEU A 16 -1.32 -4.62 -6.10
CA LEU A 16 -1.62 -3.66 -5.04
C LEU A 16 -2.26 -4.26 -3.78
N VAL A 17 -2.65 -5.54 -3.81
CA VAL A 17 -3.32 -6.19 -2.68
C VAL A 17 -2.78 -7.60 -2.43
N GLU A 18 -2.76 -8.47 -3.45
CA GLU A 18 -2.49 -9.89 -3.19
C GLU A 18 -1.01 -10.27 -3.14
N CYS A 19 -0.15 -9.51 -3.83
CA CYS A 19 1.27 -9.80 -3.98
C CYS A 19 1.93 -9.94 -2.61
N VAL A 20 2.72 -10.99 -2.43
CA VAL A 20 3.41 -11.25 -1.15
C VAL A 20 4.28 -10.07 -0.70
N VAL A 21 4.89 -9.35 -1.65
CA VAL A 21 5.67 -8.15 -1.37
C VAL A 21 4.77 -7.03 -0.83
N THR A 22 3.60 -6.84 -1.44
CA THR A 22 2.63 -5.83 -0.99
C THR A 22 2.04 -6.17 0.36
N LYS A 23 1.67 -7.44 0.58
CA LYS A 23 1.21 -7.95 1.89
C LYS A 23 2.22 -7.72 3.00
N TYR A 24 3.51 -7.89 2.71
CA TYR A 24 4.57 -7.58 3.67
C TYR A 24 4.61 -6.09 4.05
N LEU A 25 4.43 -5.19 3.08
CA LEU A 25 4.37 -3.75 3.36
C LEU A 25 3.07 -3.33 4.06
N PHE A 26 2.01 -4.12 3.95
CA PHE A 26 0.74 -3.93 4.66
C PHE A 26 0.75 -4.41 6.11
N ILE A 27 1.79 -5.12 6.59
CA ILE A 27 1.83 -5.60 7.98
C ILE A 27 1.45 -4.50 9.01
N PRO A 28 1.95 -3.26 8.94
CA PRO A 28 1.56 -2.22 9.90
C PRO A 28 0.06 -1.86 9.87
N LEU A 29 -0.61 -2.07 8.74
CA LEU A 29 -2.06 -1.88 8.60
C LEU A 29 -2.82 -3.13 9.05
N LEU A 30 -2.29 -4.32 8.79
CA LEU A 30 -2.88 -5.61 9.18
C LEU A 30 -2.72 -5.93 10.68
N ASP A 31 -1.78 -5.27 11.35
CA ASP A 31 -1.64 -5.32 12.81
C ASP A 31 -2.80 -4.59 13.53
N ASP A 32 -3.64 -3.84 12.80
CA ASP A 32 -4.87 -3.27 13.33
C ASP A 32 -5.98 -4.33 13.36
N PRO A 33 -6.48 -4.72 14.55
CA PRO A 33 -7.49 -5.77 14.68
C PRO A 33 -8.85 -5.42 14.03
N HIS A 34 -9.06 -4.16 13.63
CA HIS A 34 -10.26 -3.70 12.94
C HIS A 34 -10.17 -3.80 11.41
N VAL A 35 -9.04 -4.26 10.86
CA VAL A 35 -8.81 -4.40 9.41
C VAL A 35 -8.92 -5.87 9.00
N SER A 36 -9.72 -6.14 7.96
CA SER A 36 -9.75 -7.46 7.33
C SER A 36 -8.36 -7.89 6.86
N THR A 37 -7.98 -9.15 7.12
CA THR A 37 -6.72 -9.72 6.63
C THR A 37 -6.82 -10.28 5.21
N SER A 38 -8.03 -10.31 4.65
CA SER A 38 -8.31 -10.78 3.30
C SER A 38 -9.08 -9.71 2.52
N PHE A 39 -8.40 -9.12 1.55
CA PHE A 39 -8.99 -8.24 0.55
C PHE A 39 -8.90 -8.90 -0.81
N GLU A 40 -9.97 -8.81 -1.58
CA GLU A 40 -10.06 -9.38 -2.93
C GLU A 40 -9.55 -8.41 -4.00
N ASP A 41 -9.75 -7.11 -3.79
CA ASP A 41 -9.44 -6.07 -4.78
C ASP A 41 -9.15 -4.71 -4.12
N VAL A 42 -8.64 -3.76 -4.92
CA VAL A 42 -8.27 -2.42 -4.44
C VAL A 42 -9.45 -1.57 -3.95
N ILE A 43 -10.65 -1.75 -4.50
CA ILE A 43 -11.85 -1.00 -4.13
C ILE A 43 -12.29 -1.44 -2.74
N SER A 44 -12.38 -2.75 -2.52
CA SER A 44 -12.74 -3.35 -1.23
C SER A 44 -11.84 -2.86 -0.08
N VAL A 45 -10.52 -2.75 -0.33
CA VAL A 45 -9.58 -2.17 0.66
C VAL A 45 -9.94 -0.73 0.99
N TRP A 46 -10.19 0.09 -0.03
CA TRP A 46 -10.43 1.52 0.14
C TRP A 46 -11.74 1.80 0.89
N GLU A 47 -12.82 1.14 0.49
CA GLU A 47 -14.15 1.30 1.10
C GLU A 47 -14.13 0.88 2.58
N GLU A 48 -13.50 -0.26 2.89
CA GLU A 48 -13.40 -0.73 4.29
C GLU A 48 -12.71 0.30 5.20
N LEU A 49 -11.61 0.90 4.73
CA LEU A 49 -10.87 1.88 5.51
C LEU A 49 -11.59 3.23 5.60
N ALA A 50 -12.37 3.59 4.58
CA ALA A 50 -13.18 4.79 4.57
C ALA A 50 -14.36 4.70 5.56
N GLU A 51 -15.07 3.56 5.61
CA GLU A 51 -16.34 3.43 6.32
C GLU A 51 -16.20 3.07 7.82
N LYS A 52 -15.19 2.29 8.20
CA LYS A 52 -15.13 1.68 9.55
C LYS A 52 -14.44 2.54 10.62
N ARG A 53 -14.09 3.80 10.34
CA ARG A 53 -13.16 4.59 11.17
C ARG A 53 -13.66 5.99 11.50
N SER A 54 -13.16 6.55 12.61
CA SER A 54 -13.28 7.99 12.87
C SER A 54 -12.61 8.79 11.73
N LEU A 55 -13.01 10.04 11.48
CA LEU A 55 -12.43 10.83 10.38
C LEU A 55 -10.90 10.88 10.43
N GLY A 56 -10.31 11.09 11.61
CA GLY A 56 -8.86 11.14 11.77
C GLY A 56 -8.17 9.79 11.55
N ASP A 57 -8.80 8.70 11.96
CA ASP A 57 -8.25 7.34 11.77
C ASP A 57 -8.43 6.85 10.33
N SER A 58 -9.53 7.23 9.69
CA SER A 58 -9.82 6.98 8.27
C SER A 58 -8.76 7.66 7.40
N THR A 59 -8.49 8.95 7.62
CA THR A 59 -7.45 9.69 6.90
C THR A 59 -6.09 9.00 7.03
N LYS A 60 -5.66 8.63 8.24
CA LYS A 60 -4.38 7.94 8.46
C LYS A 60 -4.29 6.59 7.73
N ALA A 61 -5.37 5.80 7.77
CA ALA A 61 -5.38 4.50 7.12
C ALA A 61 -5.37 4.63 5.58
N LEU A 62 -6.17 5.55 5.04
CA LEU A 62 -6.25 5.82 3.61
C LEU A 62 -4.94 6.39 3.05
N THR A 63 -4.29 7.33 3.75
CA THR A 63 -2.99 7.87 3.34
C THR A 63 -1.90 6.81 3.41
N PHE A 64 -1.93 5.91 4.40
CA PHE A 64 -1.01 4.78 4.46
C PHE A 64 -1.18 3.81 3.29
N VAL A 65 -2.41 3.42 2.96
CA VAL A 65 -2.69 2.55 1.80
C VAL A 65 -2.29 3.23 0.50
N ALA A 66 -2.66 4.50 0.31
CA ALA A 66 -2.27 5.26 -0.87
C ALA A 66 -0.75 5.37 -1.01
N ALA A 67 -0.03 5.65 0.08
CA ALA A 67 1.42 5.75 0.10
C ALA A 67 2.08 4.41 -0.26
N THR A 68 1.50 3.31 0.22
CA THR A 68 1.95 1.96 -0.12
C THR A 68 1.73 1.65 -1.60
N TRP A 69 0.53 1.89 -2.14
CA TRP A 69 0.23 1.67 -3.55
C TRP A 69 1.11 2.50 -4.47
N TRP A 70 1.30 3.77 -4.15
CA TRP A 70 2.22 4.63 -4.87
C TRP A 70 3.65 4.09 -4.86
N SER A 71 4.13 3.64 -3.69
CA SER A 71 5.47 3.10 -3.53
C SER A 71 5.68 1.80 -4.31
N ILE A 72 4.67 0.92 -4.32
CA ILE A 72 4.65 -0.32 -5.12
C ILE A 72 4.66 -0.01 -6.62
N TRP A 73 3.77 0.88 -7.09
CA TRP A 73 3.72 1.29 -8.49
C TRP A 73 5.05 1.89 -8.95
N ARG A 74 5.66 2.74 -8.11
CA ARG A 74 6.98 3.34 -8.38
C ARG A 74 8.08 2.29 -8.42
N ALA A 75 8.10 1.33 -7.48
CA ALA A 75 9.06 0.24 -7.47
C ALA A 75 8.93 -0.65 -8.72
N ARG A 76 7.71 -1.03 -9.10
CA ARG A 76 7.40 -1.78 -10.32
C ARG A 76 7.93 -1.08 -11.57
N ASN A 77 7.71 0.24 -11.69
CA ASN A 77 8.21 1.02 -12.82
C ASN A 77 9.74 1.18 -12.82
N ASN A 78 10.36 1.31 -11.65
CA ASN A 78 11.81 1.36 -11.54
C ASN A 78 12.47 0.06 -12.01
N ILE A 79 11.87 -1.10 -11.70
CA ILE A 79 12.39 -2.38 -12.17
C ILE A 79 12.27 -2.47 -13.69
N ILE A 80 11.10 -2.15 -14.25
CA ILE A 80 10.81 -2.34 -15.68
C ILE A 80 11.54 -1.32 -16.57
N PHE A 81 11.55 -0.04 -16.18
CA PHE A 81 12.05 1.03 -17.05
C PHE A 81 13.46 1.49 -16.70
N ARG A 82 13.97 1.14 -15.51
CA ARG A 82 15.27 1.63 -15.03
C ARG A 82 16.21 0.52 -14.57
N ASN A 83 15.77 -0.75 -14.59
CA ASN A 83 16.53 -1.88 -14.09
C ASN A 83 17.02 -1.66 -12.64
N LEU A 84 16.21 -0.97 -11.83
CA LEU A 84 16.52 -0.67 -10.44
C LEU A 84 15.73 -1.63 -9.55
N PRO A 85 16.39 -2.54 -8.81
CA PRO A 85 15.71 -3.49 -7.94
C PRO A 85 15.05 -2.79 -6.75
N MET A 86 13.98 -3.39 -6.24
CA MET A 86 13.31 -2.91 -5.03
C MET A 86 14.12 -3.25 -3.78
N ASN A 87 14.25 -2.29 -2.87
CA ASN A 87 14.70 -2.53 -1.50
C ASN A 87 13.50 -2.42 -0.54
N ALA A 88 13.00 -3.55 -0.06
CA ALA A 88 11.79 -3.59 0.77
C ALA A 88 11.91 -2.76 2.06
N ILE A 89 13.09 -2.69 2.68
CA ILE A 89 13.32 -1.93 3.92
C ILE A 89 13.23 -0.43 3.63
N SER A 90 13.96 0.04 2.61
CA SER A 90 13.92 1.45 2.21
C SER A 90 12.53 1.86 1.72
N THR A 91 11.83 0.98 1.01
CA THR A 91 10.44 1.22 0.59
C THR A 91 9.51 1.31 1.79
N ALA A 92 9.59 0.40 2.76
CA ALA A 92 8.77 0.45 3.98
C ALA A 92 9.01 1.74 4.78
N HIS A 93 10.27 2.19 4.90
CA HIS A 93 10.58 3.47 5.51
C HIS A 93 9.97 4.64 4.73
N GLY A 94 10.12 4.65 3.40
CA GLY A 94 9.55 5.68 2.53
C GLY A 94 8.03 5.77 2.61
N ILE A 95 7.33 4.63 2.72
CA ILE A 95 5.88 4.57 2.91
C ILE A 95 5.47 5.30 4.20
N ARG A 96 6.17 5.05 5.31
CA ARG A 96 5.87 5.70 6.60
C ARG A 96 6.02 7.22 6.51
N VAL A 97 7.09 7.70 5.87
CA VAL A 97 7.32 9.13 5.68
C VAL A 97 6.21 9.74 4.82
N LEU A 98 5.91 9.14 3.66
CA LEU A 98 4.86 9.63 2.77
C LEU A 98 3.48 9.63 3.42
N ALA A 99 3.13 8.58 4.16
CA ALA A 99 1.86 8.48 4.85
C ALA A 99 1.68 9.59 5.91
N LEU A 100 2.75 9.91 6.65
CA LEU A 100 2.74 11.02 7.61
C LEU A 100 2.56 12.37 6.90
N GLU A 101 3.39 12.64 5.88
CA GLU A 101 3.30 13.87 5.09
C GLU A 101 1.91 14.08 4.48
N TRP A 102 1.30 13.03 3.93
CA TRP A 102 -0.02 13.10 3.31
C TRP A 102 -1.13 13.24 4.35
N THR A 103 -0.98 12.62 5.53
CA THR A 103 -1.92 12.81 6.65
C THR A 103 -1.92 14.26 7.11
N ASP A 104 -0.74 14.86 7.29
CA ASP A 104 -0.60 16.26 7.72
C ASP A 104 -1.20 17.22 6.67
N PHE A 105 -0.98 16.94 5.38
CA PHE A 105 -1.60 17.70 4.29
C PHE A 105 -3.14 17.63 4.34
N CYS A 106 -3.72 16.45 4.57
CA CYS A 106 -5.16 16.29 4.67
C CYS A 106 -5.79 16.94 5.91
N GLN A 107 -5.01 17.29 6.94
CA GLN A 107 -5.50 17.97 8.14
C GLN A 107 -5.39 19.50 8.06
N THR A 108 -4.58 20.01 7.13
CA THR A 108 -4.30 21.45 7.00
C THR A 108 -5.05 22.12 5.84
N GLY A 109 -5.62 21.34 4.93
CA GLY A 109 -6.48 21.81 3.83
C GLY A 109 -7.96 21.75 4.18
#